data_AF-A0A392SU12-F1
#
_entry.id   AF-A0A392SU12-F1
#
_cell.length_a   1.000
_cell.length_b   1.000
_cell.length_c   1.000
_cell.angle_alpha   90.00
_cell.angle_beta   90.00
_cell.angle_gamma   90.00
#
_symmetry.space_group_name_H-M   'P 1'
#
loop_
_entity.id
_entity.type
_entity.pdbx_description
1 polymer ?
#
loop_
_entity_poly.entity_id
_entity_poly.type
_entity_poly.pdbx_seq_one_letter_code
_entity_poly.pdbx_strand_id
1 'polypeptide(L)'
;PRRDSPPPRRYRRQSPAEERRHREPLSRRIMDVPLPVGLEKPPAMDTYDGSTDPDDHIENIEAVLEYRGARGSIKCKLFPTTLRKGAMAWYKSLPPGS
;
A
#
# COMPACT_ATOMS: atom_id res chain seq x y z
N PRO A 1 46.24 -18.15 -25.58
CA PRO A 1 45.37 -16.99 -25.32
C PRO A 1 43.99 -17.42 -24.80
N ARG A 2 43.82 -17.46 -23.47
CA ARG A 2 42.54 -17.80 -22.83
C ARG A 2 41.66 -16.55 -22.87
N ARG A 3 40.50 -16.64 -23.52
CA ARG A 3 39.52 -15.56 -23.60
C ARG A 3 38.70 -15.60 -22.31
N ASP A 4 39.00 -14.67 -21.40
CA ASP A 4 38.19 -14.39 -20.21
C ASP A 4 36.82 -13.87 -20.67
N SER A 5 35.82 -14.74 -20.62
CA SER A 5 34.42 -14.35 -20.76
C SER A 5 33.88 -13.97 -19.38
N PRO A 6 33.32 -12.77 -19.17
CA PRO A 6 32.74 -12.42 -17.88
C PRO A 6 31.51 -13.32 -17.60
N PRO A 7 31.21 -13.63 -16.32
CA PRO A 7 30.08 -14.48 -16.00
C PRO A 7 28.77 -13.82 -16.42
N PRO A 8 27.75 -14.58 -16.84
CA PRO A 8 26.47 -14.01 -17.19
C PRO A 8 25.93 -13.30 -15.96
N ARG A 9 25.71 -11.99 -16.09
CA ARG A 9 25.00 -11.19 -15.09
C ARG A 9 23.69 -11.92 -14.82
N ARG A 10 23.58 -12.52 -13.63
CA ARG A 10 22.33 -13.03 -13.09
C ARG A 10 21.41 -11.82 -12.94
N TYR A 11 20.74 -11.43 -14.02
CA TYR A 11 19.47 -10.76 -13.92
C TYR A 11 18.57 -11.79 -13.24
N ARG A 12 18.56 -11.75 -11.91
CA ARG A 12 17.49 -12.31 -11.10
C ARG A 12 16.22 -11.77 -11.77
N ARG A 13 15.53 -12.61 -12.54
CA ARG A 13 14.23 -12.27 -13.11
C ARG A 13 13.39 -11.89 -11.90
N GLN A 14 13.26 -10.59 -11.64
CA GLN A 14 12.31 -10.11 -10.65
C GLN A 14 10.97 -10.59 -11.18
N SER A 15 10.26 -11.35 -10.35
CA SER A 15 8.96 -11.83 -10.74
C SER A 15 8.05 -10.62 -11.04
N PRO A 16 7.06 -10.74 -11.93
CA PRO A 16 6.10 -9.66 -12.17
C PRO A 16 5.43 -9.17 -10.87
N ALA A 17 5.31 -10.04 -9.86
CA ALA A 17 4.82 -9.67 -8.53
C ALA A 17 5.78 -8.78 -7.74
N GLU A 18 7.09 -9.01 -7.82
CA GLU A 18 8.10 -8.17 -7.16
C GLU A 18 8.21 -6.79 -7.82
N GLU A 19 8.17 -6.73 -9.15
CA GLU A 19 8.19 -5.46 -9.88
C GLU A 19 6.94 -4.63 -9.59
N ARG A 20 5.76 -5.27 -9.48
CA ARG A 20 4.53 -4.58 -9.05
C ARG A 20 4.65 -4.04 -7.64
N ARG A 21 5.24 -4.80 -6.71
CA ARG A 21 5.52 -4.33 -5.33
C ARG A 21 6.51 -3.17 -5.28
N HIS A 22 7.39 -3.02 -6.27
CA HIS A 22 8.26 -1.85 -6.39
C HIS A 22 7.56 -0.61 -6.92
N ARG A 23 6.36 -0.76 -7.49
CA ARG A 23 5.53 0.33 -8.02
C ARG A 23 4.36 0.69 -7.10
N GLU A 24 4.21 0.01 -5.97
CA GLU A 24 3.16 0.33 -5.00
C GLU A 24 3.46 1.66 -4.30
N PRO A 25 2.46 2.55 -4.14
CA PRO A 25 2.60 3.79 -3.40
C PRO A 25 3.14 3.56 -1.99
N LEU A 26 2.66 2.54 -1.28
CA LEU A 26 3.14 2.23 0.08
C LEU A 26 4.55 1.63 0.07
N SER A 27 5.39 2.10 0.98
CA SER A 27 6.69 1.47 1.23
C SER A 27 6.59 -0.03 1.56
N ARG A 28 7.60 -0.80 1.14
CA ARG A 28 7.73 -2.22 1.47
C ARG A 28 7.59 -2.49 2.97
N ARG A 29 8.14 -1.59 3.79
CA ARG A 29 8.07 -1.68 5.25
C ARG A 29 6.63 -1.69 5.78
N ILE A 30 5.70 -0.99 5.12
CA ILE A 30 4.27 -1.00 5.44
C ILE A 30 3.59 -2.22 4.81
N MET A 31 3.88 -2.51 3.54
CA MET A 31 3.29 -3.63 2.81
C MET A 31 3.58 -4.99 3.45
N ASP A 32 4.76 -5.17 4.04
CA ASP A 32 5.19 -6.43 4.64
C ASP A 32 4.72 -6.59 6.10
N VAL A 33 4.07 -5.59 6.71
CA VAL A 33 3.50 -5.73 8.05
C VAL A 33 2.36 -6.75 8.02
N PRO A 34 2.38 -7.80 8.87
CA PRO A 34 1.28 -8.74 8.95
C PRO A 34 0.01 -8.02 9.46
N LEU A 35 -1.12 -8.25 8.79
CA LEU A 35 -2.41 -7.79 9.30
C LEU A 35 -2.81 -8.67 10.49
N PRO A 36 -3.16 -8.10 11.65
CA PRO A 36 -3.74 -8.85 12.75
C PRO A 36 -5.03 -9.57 12.32
N VAL A 37 -5.31 -10.70 12.97
CA VAL A 37 -6.57 -11.43 12.77
C VAL A 37 -7.75 -10.51 13.06
N GLY A 38 -8.73 -10.47 12.15
CA GLY A 38 -9.90 -9.60 12.26
C GLY A 38 -9.72 -8.21 11.64
N LEU A 39 -8.52 -7.86 11.17
CA LEU A 39 -8.23 -6.67 10.36
C LEU A 39 -7.98 -6.99 8.88
N GLU A 40 -8.13 -8.25 8.45
CA GLU A 40 -7.93 -8.63 7.04
C GLU A 40 -8.98 -8.02 6.11
N LYS A 41 -10.15 -7.66 6.67
CA LYS A 41 -11.24 -7.01 5.94
C LYS A 41 -11.17 -5.49 6.07
N PRO A 42 -11.49 -4.76 5.00
CA PRO A 42 -11.65 -3.31 5.03
C PRO A 42 -12.55 -2.87 6.20
N PRO A 43 -12.28 -1.70 6.81
CA PRO A 43 -13.16 -1.15 7.83
C PRO A 43 -14.59 -0.98 7.26
N ALA A 44 -15.58 -1.30 8.09
CA ALA A 44 -16.98 -1.11 7.74
C ALA A 44 -17.33 0.38 7.88
N MET A 45 -17.06 1.14 6.81
CA MET A 45 -17.31 2.58 6.72
C MET A 45 -17.56 2.97 5.26
N ASP A 46 -18.04 4.19 5.05
CA ASP A 46 -18.19 4.74 3.71
C ASP A 46 -16.84 4.90 3.01
N THR A 47 -16.88 4.73 1.68
CA THR A 47 -15.70 4.86 0.83
C THR A 47 -15.60 6.27 0.28
N TYR A 48 -14.39 6.82 0.27
CA TYR A 48 -14.10 8.17 -0.16
C TYR A 48 -13.76 8.23 -1.64
N ASP A 49 -14.54 9.00 -2.42
CA ASP A 49 -14.24 9.26 -3.83
C ASP A 49 -13.55 10.59 -4.11
N GLY A 50 -13.33 11.43 -3.10
CA GLY A 50 -12.80 12.77 -3.28
C GLY A 50 -13.85 13.88 -3.35
N SER A 51 -15.13 13.58 -3.09
CA SER A 51 -16.21 14.57 -3.18
C SER A 51 -16.59 15.25 -1.86
N THR A 52 -16.20 14.66 -0.73
CA THR A 52 -16.43 15.22 0.62
C THR A 52 -15.13 15.80 1.18
N ASP A 53 -15.21 16.43 2.35
CA ASP A 53 -14.04 16.96 3.05
C ASP A 53 -13.01 15.81 3.32
N PRO A 54 -11.76 15.94 2.84
CA PRO A 54 -10.70 14.99 3.15
C PRO A 54 -10.39 14.87 4.64
N ASP A 55 -10.48 15.97 5.40
CA ASP A 55 -10.12 15.98 6.83
C ASP A 55 -11.15 15.20 7.64
N ASP A 56 -12.45 15.40 7.37
CA ASP A 56 -13.53 14.59 7.95
C ASP A 56 -13.36 13.10 7.66
N HIS A 57 -12.93 12.75 6.42
CA HIS A 57 -12.66 11.36 6.06
C HIS A 57 -11.48 10.77 6.84
N ILE A 58 -10.41 11.56 7.04
CA ILE A 58 -9.24 11.17 7.84
C ILE A 58 -9.65 10.94 9.29
N GLU A 59 -10.39 11.86 9.91
CA GLU A 59 -10.85 11.70 11.29
C GLU A 59 -11.72 10.45 11.45
N ASN A 60 -12.64 10.21 10.50
CA ASN A 60 -13.51 9.04 10.52
C ASN A 60 -12.72 7.72 10.39
N ILE A 61 -11.80 7.62 9.42
CA ILE A 61 -11.00 6.39 9.29
C ILE A 61 -10.10 6.19 10.51
N GLU A 62 -9.52 7.24 11.08
CA GLU A 62 -8.71 7.13 12.28
C GLU A 62 -9.49 6.59 13.46
N ALA A 63 -10.71 7.10 13.69
CA ALA A 63 -11.61 6.64 14.74
C ALA A 63 -12.00 5.16 14.56
N VAL A 64 -12.41 4.77 13.34
CA VAL A 64 -12.81 3.39 13.04
C VAL A 64 -11.63 2.42 13.21
N LEU A 65 -10.43 2.82 12.77
CA LEU A 65 -9.25 1.99 12.87
C LEU A 65 -8.75 1.88 14.32
N GLU A 66 -8.83 2.95 15.10
CA GLU A 66 -8.50 2.90 16.54
C GLU A 66 -9.46 1.97 17.29
N TYR A 67 -10.76 2.04 17.01
CA TYR A 67 -11.76 1.14 17.60
C TYR A 67 -11.46 -0.33 17.31
N ARG A 68 -10.96 -0.65 16.11
CA ARG A 68 -10.55 -2.01 15.73
C ARG A 68 -9.14 -2.38 16.23
N GLY A 69 -8.48 -1.53 17.00
CA GLY A 69 -7.15 -1.78 17.56
C GLY A 69 -6.01 -1.69 16.53
N ALA A 70 -6.23 -1.08 15.38
CA ALA A 70 -5.19 -0.88 14.37
C ALA A 70 -4.27 0.29 14.79
N ARG A 71 -2.95 0.12 14.66
CA ARG A 71 -1.97 1.12 15.08
C ARG A 71 -0.85 1.28 14.05
N GLY A 72 -0.27 2.48 14.00
CA GLY A 72 0.90 2.80 13.16
C GLY A 72 0.74 2.34 11.72
N SER A 73 1.71 1.59 11.21
CA SER A 73 1.76 1.10 9.82
C SER A 73 0.53 0.29 9.38
N ILE A 74 -0.20 -0.33 10.32
CA ILE A 74 -1.45 -1.04 9.97
C ILE A 74 -2.50 -0.05 9.46
N LYS A 75 -2.58 1.15 10.04
CA LYS A 75 -3.51 2.19 9.58
C LYS A 75 -3.19 2.59 8.13
N CYS A 76 -1.91 2.83 7.84
CA CYS A 76 -1.45 3.15 6.49
C CYS A 76 -1.76 2.03 5.48
N LYS A 77 -1.66 0.76 5.90
CA LYS A 77 -1.96 -0.40 5.05
C LYS A 77 -3.45 -0.55 4.76
N LEU A 78 -4.32 -0.11 5.68
CA LEU A 78 -5.78 -0.19 5.53
C LEU A 78 -6.37 1.04 4.84
N PHE A 79 -5.71 2.20 4.91
CA PHE A 79 -6.19 3.43 4.29
C PHE A 79 -6.58 3.31 2.81
N PRO A 80 -5.78 2.68 1.92
CA PRO A 80 -6.15 2.57 0.51
C PRO A 80 -7.44 1.78 0.27
N THR A 81 -7.86 0.94 1.23
CA THR A 81 -9.09 0.14 1.11
C THR A 81 -10.37 0.96 1.28
N THR A 82 -10.26 2.19 1.79
CA THR A 82 -11.39 3.12 1.93
C THR A 82 -11.52 4.08 0.75
N LEU A 83 -10.57 4.08 -0.18
CA LEU A 83 -10.57 4.97 -1.34
C LEU A 83 -11.28 4.34 -2.54
N ARG A 84 -11.97 5.17 -3.31
CA ARG A 84 -12.56 4.79 -4.60
C ARG A 84 -12.40 5.90 -5.63
N LYS A 85 -12.77 5.60 -6.89
CA LYS A 85 -12.84 6.59 -8.01
C LYS A 85 -11.62 7.53 -8.04
N GLY A 86 -11.85 8.85 -7.98
CA GLY A 86 -10.83 9.89 -8.08
C GLY A 86 -9.77 9.78 -6.98
N ALA A 87 -10.18 9.55 -5.73
CA ALA A 87 -9.26 9.35 -4.62
C ALA A 87 -8.35 8.14 -4.82
N MET A 88 -8.88 7.02 -5.33
CA MET A 88 -8.06 5.84 -5.63
C MET A 88 -7.14 6.07 -6.84
N ALA A 89 -7.54 6.88 -7.82
CA ALA A 89 -6.68 7.27 -8.92
C ALA A 89 -5.51 8.15 -8.45
N TRP A 90 -5.79 9.12 -7.57
CA TRP A 90 -4.77 9.93 -6.91
C TRP A 90 -3.79 9.06 -6.11
N TYR A 91 -4.29 8.14 -5.28
CA TYR A 91 -3.43 7.25 -4.50
C TYR A 91 -2.49 6.44 -5.40
N LYS A 92 -2.98 5.90 -6.52
CA LYS A 92 -2.15 5.17 -7.50
C LYS A 92 -1.15 6.05 -8.26
N SER A 93 -1.32 7.37 -8.27
CA SER A 93 -0.38 8.31 -8.88
C SER A 93 0.76 8.72 -7.95
N LEU A 94 0.70 8.36 -6.67
CA LEU A 94 1.76 8.66 -5.71
C LEU A 94 3.07 7.96 -6.10
N PRO A 95 4.24 8.57 -5.79
CA PRO A 95 5.54 7.93 -5.98
C PRO A 95 5.61 6.59 -5.22
N PRO A 96 6.26 5.57 -5.79
CA PRO A 96 6.43 4.32 -5.08
C PRO A 96 7.23 4.49 -3.80
N GLY A 97 6.77 3.89 -2.70
CA GLY A 97 7.44 3.94 -1.42
C GLY A 97 7.21 5.22 -0.59
N SER A 98 6.12 5.93 -0.88
CA SER A 98 5.57 6.99 -0.03
C SER A 98 5.19 6.48 1.37
#